data_AF-A0A941APR7-F1
#
_entry.id   AF-A0A941APR7-F1
#
_cell.length_a   1.000
_cell.length_b   1.000
_cell.length_c   1.000
_cell.angle_alpha   90.00
_cell.angle_beta   90.00
_cell.angle_gamma   90.00
#
_symmetry.space_group_name_H-M   'P 1'
#
loop_
_entity.id
_entity.type
_entity.pdbx_description
1 polymer ?
#
loop_
_entity_poly.entity_id
_entity_poly.type
_entity_poly.pdbx_seq_one_letter_code
_entity_poly.pdbx_strand_id
1 'polypeptide(L)'
;MPIFKMNEIAELDVKFIQKYSNTQTSIETLDCIRKDEHLKKKLTSLVKETYEATHRDNPPRKNDLHAWENLIFSKDTLVNHSYIAISENKEILAFALLHEGEEDNTLEFGWRGTKGETDLNLIILLTAIQIRSTKIGGYKYIVGEIDTTDVYSKEMFRKFPFSPSPSLITYQKRIETTISSSWKNALKLTGSLC
;
A
#
# COMPACT_ATOMS: atom_id res chain seq x y z
N MET A 1 9.04 6.01 -12.26
CA MET A 1 8.62 6.31 -10.87
C MET A 1 9.54 7.37 -10.28
N PRO A 2 9.05 8.23 -9.36
CA PRO A 2 9.92 9.12 -8.60
C PRO A 2 10.95 8.33 -7.79
N ILE A 3 12.19 8.81 -7.78
CA ILE A 3 13.32 8.15 -7.12
C ILE A 3 13.68 8.91 -5.86
N PHE A 4 13.81 8.19 -4.76
CA PHE A 4 14.33 8.68 -3.51
C PHE A 4 15.77 8.21 -3.31
N LYS A 5 16.73 9.13 -3.22
CA LYS A 5 18.12 8.75 -2.93
C LYS A 5 18.35 8.76 -1.42
N MET A 6 18.76 7.62 -0.88
CA MET A 6 18.83 7.43 0.58
C MET A 6 19.91 8.31 1.24
N ASN A 7 20.92 8.74 0.48
CA ASN A 7 21.98 9.64 0.92
C ASN A 7 21.57 11.12 0.97
N GLU A 8 20.42 11.50 0.40
CA GLU A 8 19.92 12.88 0.41
C GLU A 8 19.18 13.22 1.73
N ILE A 9 19.08 12.28 2.67
CA ILE A 9 18.51 12.53 3.99
C ILE A 9 19.54 13.13 4.96
N ALA A 10 19.45 14.45 5.15
CA ALA A 10 20.07 15.15 6.28
C ALA A 10 19.29 14.89 7.59
N GLU A 11 19.30 13.64 8.08
CA GLU A 11 18.66 13.18 9.33
C GLU A 11 17.14 13.40 9.42
N LEU A 12 16.48 13.68 8.30
CA LEU A 12 15.03 13.86 8.20
C LEU A 12 14.25 12.66 8.76
N ASP A 13 14.74 11.44 8.52
CA ASP A 13 14.19 10.21 9.10
C ASP A 13 14.22 10.25 10.63
N VAL A 14 15.35 10.67 11.21
CA VAL A 14 15.50 10.82 12.67
C VAL A 14 14.50 11.83 13.22
N LYS A 15 14.37 12.99 12.56
CA LYS A 15 13.45 14.06 12.97
C LYS A 15 12.00 13.61 12.92
N PHE A 16 11.59 12.91 11.87
CA PHE A 16 10.22 12.39 11.76
C PHE A 16 9.94 11.28 12.77
N ILE A 17 10.89 10.37 13.00
CA ILE A 17 10.76 9.36 14.05
C ILE A 17 10.55 10.03 15.41
N GLN A 18 11.39 10.99 15.78
CA GLN A 18 11.25 11.70 17.06
C GLN A 18 9.93 12.48 17.17
N LYS A 19 9.51 13.14 16.09
CA LYS A 19 8.31 13.97 16.09
C LYS A 19 7.01 13.17 16.18
N TYR A 20 6.95 12.03 15.50
CA TYR A 20 5.70 11.29 15.29
C TYR A 20 5.60 10.00 16.10
N SER A 21 6.66 9.57 16.77
CA SER A 21 6.58 8.46 17.73
C SER A 21 5.68 8.85 18.90
N ASN A 22 4.77 7.96 19.29
CA ASN A 22 3.89 8.09 20.43
C ASN A 22 4.05 6.86 21.34
N THR A 23 4.04 7.04 22.66
CA THR A 23 4.19 5.94 23.63
C THR A 23 3.03 4.96 23.62
N GLN A 24 1.85 5.39 23.13
CA GLN A 24 0.64 4.55 23.01
C GLN A 24 0.59 3.76 21.69
N THR A 25 1.65 3.82 20.88
CA THR A 25 1.72 3.14 19.59
C THR A 25 3.00 2.31 19.54
N SER A 26 2.82 1.00 19.38
CA SER A 26 3.91 0.08 19.08
C SER A 26 4.11 -0.01 17.56
N ILE A 27 5.36 -0.15 17.13
CA ILE A 27 5.71 -0.37 15.73
C ILE A 27 6.29 -1.77 15.61
N GLU A 28 5.61 -2.63 14.86
CA GLU A 28 5.98 -4.03 14.67
C GLU A 28 6.39 -4.27 13.21
N THR A 29 7.25 -5.26 13.00
CA THR A 29 7.59 -5.70 11.63
C THR A 29 6.49 -6.59 11.06
N LEU A 30 6.38 -6.67 9.74
CA LEU A 30 5.50 -7.61 9.05
C LEU A 30 5.86 -9.07 9.41
N ASP A 31 7.12 -9.37 9.70
CA ASP A 31 7.56 -10.67 10.24
C ASP A 31 6.95 -11.00 11.61
N CYS A 32 6.76 -10.01 12.48
CA CYS A 32 6.02 -10.20 13.73
C CYS A 32 4.54 -10.47 13.44
N ILE A 33 3.92 -9.67 12.55
CA ILE A 33 2.50 -9.80 12.23
C ILE A 33 2.16 -11.16 11.62
N ARG A 34 2.99 -11.70 10.72
CA ARG A 34 2.70 -12.99 10.06
C ARG A 34 2.64 -14.18 11.02
N LYS A 35 3.20 -14.05 12.24
CA LYS A 35 3.21 -15.10 13.26
C LYS A 35 1.93 -15.10 14.13
N ASP A 36 1.12 -14.05 14.04
CA ASP A 36 -0.17 -13.91 14.72
C ASP A 36 -1.30 -13.94 13.70
N GLU A 37 -2.04 -15.06 13.63
CA GLU A 37 -3.11 -15.25 12.66
C GLU A 37 -4.24 -14.20 12.77
N HIS A 38 -4.48 -13.64 13.96
CA HIS A 38 -5.50 -12.62 14.14
C HIS A 38 -5.05 -11.28 13.61
N LEU A 39 -3.83 -10.86 13.94
CA LEU A 39 -3.26 -9.61 13.41
C LEU A 39 -3.02 -9.70 11.90
N LYS A 40 -2.58 -10.85 11.40
CA LYS A 40 -2.43 -11.11 9.96
C LYS A 40 -3.74 -10.89 9.22
N LYS A 41 -4.84 -11.48 9.69
CA LYS A 41 -6.18 -11.27 9.08
C LYS A 41 -6.62 -9.82 9.15
N LYS A 42 -6.43 -9.14 10.27
CA LYS A 42 -6.74 -7.70 10.41
C LYS A 42 -5.94 -6.85 9.42
N LEU A 43 -4.65 -7.14 9.24
CA LEU A 43 -3.79 -6.44 8.29
C LEU A 43 -4.28 -6.67 6.87
N THR A 44 -4.53 -7.93 6.49
CA THR A 44 -5.02 -8.28 5.15
C THR A 44 -6.31 -7.55 4.80
N SER A 45 -7.27 -7.48 5.74
CA SER A 45 -8.50 -6.70 5.54
C SER A 45 -8.20 -5.22 5.37
N LEU A 46 -7.36 -4.62 6.22
CA LEU A 46 -7.02 -3.20 6.14
C LEU A 46 -6.32 -2.83 4.82
N VAL A 47 -5.39 -3.66 4.35
CA VAL A 47 -4.70 -3.46 3.05
C VAL A 47 -5.72 -3.47 1.92
N LYS A 48 -6.60 -4.48 1.89
CA LYS A 48 -7.66 -4.59 0.88
C LYS A 48 -8.58 -3.37 0.90
N GLU A 49 -9.10 -3.01 2.08
CA GLU A 49 -10.00 -1.87 2.25
C GLU A 49 -9.32 -0.56 1.82
N THR A 50 -8.05 -0.37 2.16
CA THR A 50 -7.26 0.78 1.74
C THR A 50 -7.11 0.85 0.23
N TYR A 51 -6.76 -0.27 -0.40
CA TYR A 51 -6.59 -0.34 -1.85
C TYR A 51 -7.91 -0.03 -2.56
N GLU A 52 -9.01 -0.68 -2.16
CA GLU A 52 -10.35 -0.46 -2.73
C GLU A 52 -10.84 0.98 -2.53
N ALA A 53 -10.51 1.59 -1.39
CA ALA A 53 -10.90 2.96 -1.09
C ALA A 53 -10.15 4.00 -1.92
N THR A 54 -8.88 3.74 -2.26
CA THR A 54 -8.02 4.65 -3.01
C THR A 54 -8.10 4.43 -4.53
N HIS A 55 -8.35 3.21 -5.00
CA HIS A 55 -8.38 2.85 -6.43
C HIS A 55 -9.81 2.66 -6.96
N ARG A 56 -10.71 3.63 -6.69
CA ARG A 56 -12.14 3.52 -7.05
C ARG A 56 -12.41 3.53 -8.56
N ASP A 57 -11.57 4.22 -9.33
CA ASP A 57 -11.70 4.35 -10.78
C ASP A 57 -11.11 3.14 -11.54
N ASN A 58 -10.28 2.33 -10.86
CA ASN A 58 -9.73 1.08 -11.38
C ASN A 58 -9.85 -0.03 -10.33
N PRO A 59 -11.09 -0.50 -10.06
CA PRO A 59 -11.31 -1.49 -9.01
C PRO A 59 -10.51 -2.76 -9.33
N PRO A 60 -9.87 -3.38 -8.33
CA PRO A 60 -9.13 -4.61 -8.53
C PRO A 60 -10.08 -5.71 -9.01
N ARG A 61 -9.51 -6.78 -9.59
CA ARG A 61 -10.27 -8.03 -9.71
C ARG A 61 -10.82 -8.39 -8.34
N LYS A 62 -12.06 -8.89 -8.30
CA LYS A 62 -12.66 -9.40 -7.05
C LYS A 62 -11.85 -10.59 -6.55
N ASN A 63 -10.92 -10.29 -5.67
CA ASN A 63 -10.04 -11.24 -5.02
C ASN A 63 -10.52 -11.48 -3.58
N ASP A 64 -10.48 -12.73 -3.14
CA ASP A 64 -10.75 -13.07 -1.76
C ASP A 64 -9.60 -12.64 -0.84
N LEU A 65 -9.81 -12.70 0.48
CA LEU A 65 -8.78 -12.31 1.45
C LEU A 65 -7.53 -13.18 1.36
N HIS A 66 -7.64 -14.43 0.93
CA HIS A 66 -6.48 -15.32 0.79
C HIS A 66 -5.55 -14.86 -0.35
N ALA A 67 -6.12 -14.41 -1.48
CA ALA A 67 -5.35 -13.80 -2.55
C ALA A 67 -4.64 -12.51 -2.10
N TRP A 68 -5.30 -11.67 -1.30
CA TRP A 68 -4.66 -10.48 -0.71
C TRP A 68 -3.54 -10.82 0.25
N GLU A 69 -3.72 -11.83 1.11
CA GLU A 69 -2.67 -12.31 2.00
C GLU A 69 -1.43 -12.73 1.20
N ASN A 70 -1.60 -13.50 0.13
CA ASN A 70 -0.48 -13.92 -0.73
C ASN A 70 0.25 -12.75 -1.40
N LEU A 71 -0.45 -11.65 -1.71
CA LEU A 71 0.16 -10.44 -2.27
C LEU A 71 0.95 -9.66 -1.20
N ILE A 72 0.41 -9.56 0.01
CA ILE A 72 1.07 -8.85 1.12
C ILE A 72 2.34 -9.59 1.55
N PHE A 73 2.27 -10.91 1.63
CA PHE A 73 3.37 -11.78 2.07
C PHE A 73 4.07 -12.46 0.89
N SER A 74 4.11 -11.80 -0.26
CA SER A 74 4.84 -12.27 -1.43
C SER A 74 6.35 -12.33 -1.16
N LYS A 75 7.07 -13.02 -2.06
CA LYS A 75 8.51 -13.28 -1.89
C LYS A 75 9.35 -11.99 -1.90
N ASP A 76 8.93 -11.01 -2.68
CA ASP A 76 9.57 -9.71 -2.85
C ASP A 76 9.29 -8.75 -1.68
N THR A 77 8.27 -9.01 -0.85
CA THR A 77 8.00 -8.19 0.34
C THR A 77 9.10 -8.36 1.39
N LEU A 78 9.76 -7.25 1.75
CA LEU A 78 10.77 -7.20 2.80
C LEU A 78 10.10 -7.21 4.18
N VAL A 79 9.81 -8.40 4.71
CA VAL A 79 9.04 -8.58 5.95
C VAL A 79 9.67 -7.94 7.19
N ASN A 80 11.00 -7.76 7.22
CA ASN A 80 11.72 -7.10 8.32
C ASN A 80 11.84 -5.57 8.16
N HIS A 81 11.48 -5.05 6.99
CA HIS A 81 11.51 -3.62 6.64
C HIS A 81 10.12 -3.10 6.24
N SER A 82 9.08 -3.92 6.39
CA SER A 82 7.68 -3.53 6.31
C SER A 82 7.15 -3.40 7.73
N TYR A 83 6.44 -2.31 8.01
CA TYR A 83 6.09 -1.94 9.39
C TYR A 83 4.61 -1.66 9.57
N ILE A 84 4.10 -2.03 10.75
CA ILE A 84 2.72 -1.90 11.15
C ILE A 84 2.68 -1.13 12.47
N ALA A 85 1.88 -0.07 12.53
CA ALA A 85 1.58 0.65 13.76
C ALA A 85 0.40 0.00 14.47
N ILE A 86 0.55 -0.32 15.75
CA ILE A 86 -0.46 -0.99 16.57
C ILE A 86 -0.70 -0.20 17.85
N SER A 87 -1.98 0.01 18.20
CA SER A 87 -2.36 0.61 19.47
C SER A 87 -2.11 -0.33 20.66
N GLU A 88 -2.17 0.23 21.88
CA GLU A 88 -2.12 -0.56 23.12
C GLU A 88 -3.17 -1.69 23.16
N ASN A 89 -4.33 -1.47 22.54
CA ASN A 89 -5.42 -2.45 22.46
C ASN A 89 -5.27 -3.48 21.34
N LYS A 90 -4.08 -3.62 20.73
CA LYS A 90 -3.80 -4.53 19.62
C LYS A 90 -4.68 -4.29 18.38
N GLU A 91 -5.04 -3.02 18.15
CA GLU A 91 -5.68 -2.58 16.90
C GLU A 91 -4.63 -2.05 15.94
N ILE A 92 -4.70 -2.48 14.69
CA ILE A 92 -3.83 -1.97 13.63
C ILE A 92 -4.30 -0.55 13.27
N LEU A 93 -3.38 0.40 13.37
CA LEU A 93 -3.61 1.81 13.09
C LEU A 93 -3.12 2.20 11.69
N ALA A 94 -1.98 1.65 11.27
CA ALA A 94 -1.39 1.94 9.97
C ALA A 94 -0.44 0.82 9.52
N PHE A 95 -0.16 0.79 8.21
CA PHE A 95 0.83 -0.08 7.62
C PHE A 95 1.61 0.65 6.52
N ALA A 96 2.86 0.22 6.31
CA ALA A 96 3.66 0.58 5.15
C ALA A 96 4.49 -0.64 4.73
N LEU A 97 4.27 -1.11 3.51
CA LEU A 97 4.99 -2.23 2.92
C LEU A 97 6.21 -1.73 2.14
N LEU A 98 7.21 -2.60 2.04
CA LEU A 98 8.43 -2.37 1.29
C LEU A 98 8.79 -3.64 0.54
N HIS A 99 9.18 -3.49 -0.73
CA HIS A 99 9.51 -4.57 -1.62
C HIS A 99 10.95 -4.43 -2.13
N GLU A 100 11.54 -5.55 -2.53
CA GLU A 100 12.71 -5.53 -3.41
C GLU A 100 12.33 -4.83 -4.72
N GLY A 101 13.14 -3.89 -5.18
CA GLY A 101 12.93 -3.25 -6.48
C GLY A 101 13.43 -4.14 -7.62
N GLU A 102 12.98 -3.85 -8.84
CA GLU A 102 13.41 -4.58 -10.04
C GLU A 102 14.90 -4.37 -10.38
N GLU A 103 15.48 -3.23 -9.97
CA GLU A 103 16.87 -2.86 -10.22
C GLU A 103 17.79 -3.14 -9.02
N ASP A 104 19.06 -3.44 -9.29
CA ASP A 104 20.07 -3.68 -8.25
C ASP A 104 20.22 -2.48 -7.30
N ASN A 105 20.24 -2.75 -5.99
CA ASN A 105 20.33 -1.75 -4.91
C ASN A 105 19.15 -0.78 -4.84
N THR A 106 18.02 -1.13 -5.46
CA THR A 106 16.78 -0.36 -5.43
C THR A 106 15.72 -1.10 -4.63
N LEU A 107 14.98 -0.35 -3.81
CA LEU A 107 13.80 -0.82 -3.11
C LEU A 107 12.55 -0.17 -3.69
N GLU A 108 11.40 -0.75 -3.44
CA GLU A 108 10.12 -0.15 -3.82
C GLU A 108 9.22 0.07 -2.61
N PHE A 109 8.76 1.30 -2.49
CA PHE A 109 7.69 1.70 -1.59
C PHE A 109 6.37 1.08 -2.04
N GLY A 110 5.96 0.03 -1.33
CA GLY A 110 4.70 -0.66 -1.58
C GLY A 110 3.48 0.03 -0.99
N TRP A 111 2.38 -0.73 -0.92
CA TRP A 111 1.13 -0.26 -0.36
C TRP A 111 1.28 0.25 1.07
N ARG A 112 0.51 1.29 1.38
CA ARG A 112 0.50 1.96 2.67
C ARG A 112 -0.88 2.49 2.97
N GLY A 113 -1.22 2.60 4.24
CA GLY A 113 -2.55 3.02 4.65
C GLY A 113 -2.71 3.15 6.14
N THR A 114 -3.79 3.79 6.55
CA THR A 114 -4.21 3.94 7.94
C THR A 114 -5.63 3.42 8.10
N LYS A 115 -6.00 3.06 9.34
CA LYS A 115 -7.37 2.73 9.73
C LYS A 115 -8.21 4.02 9.73
N GLY A 116 -8.60 4.46 8.53
CA GLY A 116 -9.25 5.76 8.27
C GLY A 116 -8.26 6.87 7.89
N GLU A 117 -8.71 7.95 7.25
CA GLU A 117 -7.85 9.01 6.69
C GLU A 117 -7.25 9.98 7.75
N THR A 118 -7.44 9.74 9.05
CA THR A 118 -7.16 10.74 10.09
C THR A 118 -5.70 10.75 10.57
N ASP A 119 -4.95 9.67 10.40
CA ASP A 119 -3.60 9.51 11.00
C ASP A 119 -2.47 9.47 9.97
N LEU A 120 -2.48 10.40 9.02
CA LEU A 120 -1.44 10.53 7.99
C LEU A 120 -0.02 10.70 8.58
N ASN A 121 0.12 11.18 9.81
CA ASN A 121 1.39 11.24 10.52
C ASN A 121 2.04 9.86 10.70
N LEU A 122 1.23 8.79 10.85
CA LEU A 122 1.75 7.43 10.94
C LEU A 122 2.39 6.99 9.62
N ILE A 123 1.89 7.44 8.46
CA ILE A 123 2.52 7.16 7.16
C ILE A 123 3.93 7.77 7.11
N ILE A 124 4.08 9.00 7.60
CA ILE A 124 5.38 9.68 7.66
C ILE A 124 6.33 8.95 8.61
N LEU A 125 5.84 8.55 9.79
CA LEU A 125 6.60 7.78 10.78
C LEU A 125 7.09 6.45 10.20
N LEU A 126 6.18 5.65 9.65
CA LEU A 126 6.52 4.33 9.12
C LEU A 126 7.50 4.46 7.95
N THR A 127 7.31 5.43 7.04
CA THR A 127 8.26 5.70 5.95
C THR A 127 9.65 6.04 6.49
N ALA A 128 9.74 6.89 7.51
CA ALA A 128 11.02 7.23 8.12
C ALA A 128 11.73 6.01 8.74
N ILE A 129 10.97 5.12 9.37
CA ILE A 129 11.49 3.86 9.93
C ILE A 129 11.98 2.93 8.80
N GLN A 130 11.23 2.78 7.70
CA GLN A 130 11.63 1.99 6.53
C GLN A 130 12.96 2.48 5.97
N ILE A 131 13.09 3.78 5.77
CA ILE A 131 14.32 4.36 5.22
C ILE A 131 15.48 4.15 6.20
N ARG A 132 15.27 4.39 7.49
CA ARG A 132 16.32 4.21 8.50
C ARG A 132 16.80 2.77 8.57
N SER A 133 15.88 1.80 8.56
CA SER A 133 16.24 0.38 8.72
C SER A 133 16.94 -0.20 7.50
N THR A 134 16.73 0.37 6.31
CA THR A 134 17.32 -0.12 5.06
C THR A 134 18.66 0.52 4.72
N LYS A 135 19.04 1.64 5.37
CA LYS A 135 20.35 2.30 5.18
C LYS A 135 21.57 1.39 5.38
N ILE A 136 21.44 0.36 6.22
CA ILE A 136 22.56 -0.55 6.56
C ILE A 136 22.73 -1.65 5.48
N GLY A 137 21.73 -1.86 4.61
CA GLY A 137 21.67 -2.99 3.68
C GLY A 137 22.35 -2.78 2.31
N GLY A 138 23.06 -1.68 2.08
CA GLY A 138 23.70 -1.39 0.79
C GLY A 138 22.77 -0.83 -0.30
N TYR A 139 21.46 -0.75 -0.03
CA TYR A 139 20.50 -0.08 -0.89
C TYR A 139 20.82 1.41 -1.02
N LYS A 140 20.63 1.93 -2.23
CA LYS A 140 20.93 3.33 -2.57
C LYS A 140 19.68 4.13 -2.90
N TYR A 141 18.68 3.45 -3.45
CA TYR A 141 17.49 4.06 -4.01
C TYR A 141 16.24 3.41 -3.46
N ILE A 142 15.19 4.20 -3.27
CA ILE A 142 13.84 3.71 -3.09
C ILE A 142 12.96 4.38 -4.15
N VAL A 143 12.22 3.60 -4.92
CA VAL A 143 11.21 4.11 -5.86
C VAL A 143 9.84 3.99 -5.25
N GLY A 144 8.87 4.76 -5.74
CA GLY A 144 7.47 4.57 -5.34
C GLY A 144 6.52 4.95 -6.45
N GLU A 145 5.45 4.19 -6.60
CA GLU A 145 4.31 4.57 -7.44
C GLU A 145 3.38 5.50 -6.64
N ILE A 146 3.18 6.71 -7.13
CA ILE A 146 2.35 7.72 -6.45
C ILE A 146 1.11 7.98 -7.30
N ASP A 147 0.03 7.26 -7.02
CA ASP A 147 -1.27 7.54 -7.62
C ASP A 147 -1.86 8.83 -7.04
N THR A 148 -2.39 9.68 -7.91
CA THR A 148 -3.10 10.92 -7.52
C THR A 148 -4.33 10.69 -6.63
N THR A 149 -4.88 9.48 -6.64
CA THR A 149 -6.02 9.04 -5.82
C THR A 149 -5.59 8.45 -4.47
N ASP A 150 -4.33 8.02 -4.32
CA ASP A 150 -3.77 7.51 -3.07
C ASP A 150 -3.31 8.65 -2.15
N VAL A 151 -4.16 9.01 -1.18
CA VAL A 151 -3.88 10.04 -0.18
C VAL A 151 -2.65 9.74 0.67
N TYR A 152 -2.34 8.47 0.92
CA TYR A 152 -1.25 8.05 1.79
C TYR A 152 0.10 8.17 1.08
N SER A 153 0.19 7.69 -0.16
CA SER A 153 1.40 7.84 -0.99
C SER A 153 1.68 9.31 -1.33
N LYS A 154 0.64 10.12 -1.55
CA LYS A 154 0.80 11.58 -1.70
C LYS A 154 1.37 12.25 -0.46
N GLU A 155 0.93 11.86 0.74
CA GLU A 155 1.47 12.47 1.97
C GLU A 155 2.95 12.13 2.14
N MET A 156 3.34 10.87 1.90
CA MET A 156 4.75 10.51 1.85
C MET A 156 5.50 11.37 0.82
N PHE A 157 5.02 11.40 -0.43
CA PHE A 157 5.69 12.09 -1.52
C PHE A 157 5.92 13.58 -1.23
N ARG A 158 5.00 14.23 -0.50
CA ARG A 158 5.12 15.64 -0.10
C ARG A 158 6.19 15.90 0.96
N LYS A 159 6.52 14.91 1.79
CA LYS A 159 7.38 15.09 2.97
C LYS A 159 8.82 14.66 2.75
N PHE A 160 9.05 13.77 1.79
CA PHE A 160 10.37 13.23 1.49
C PHE A 160 10.90 13.78 0.15
N PRO A 161 12.21 14.05 0.04
CA PRO A 161 12.82 14.60 -1.18
C PRO A 161 12.90 13.57 -2.32
N PHE A 162 11.77 13.29 -2.96
CA PHE A 162 11.77 12.54 -4.21
C PHE A 162 12.28 13.39 -5.37
N SER A 163 13.08 12.80 -6.24
CA SER A 163 13.47 13.40 -7.51
C SER A 163 12.23 13.56 -8.42
N PRO A 164 12.10 14.67 -9.16
CA PRO A 164 11.05 14.83 -10.14
C PRO A 164 11.08 13.69 -11.17
N SER A 165 9.92 13.19 -11.56
CA SER A 165 9.78 12.18 -12.60
C SER A 165 8.60 12.48 -13.52
N PRO A 166 8.62 11.99 -14.77
CA PRO A 166 7.45 12.05 -15.64
C PRO A 166 6.23 11.37 -14.99
N SER A 167 5.04 11.95 -15.20
CA SER A 167 3.78 11.33 -14.79
C SER A 167 3.23 10.45 -15.90
N LEU A 168 2.71 9.27 -15.53
CA LEU A 168 1.93 8.43 -16.43
C LEU A 168 0.47 8.88 -16.38
N ILE A 169 -0.17 8.96 -17.55
CA ILE A 169 -1.59 9.33 -17.67
C ILE A 169 -2.35 8.09 -18.15
N THR A 170 -3.26 7.61 -17.30
CA THR A 170 -4.08 6.43 -17.61
C THR A 170 -5.40 6.86 -18.26
N TYR A 171 -5.69 6.30 -19.44
CA TYR A 171 -6.95 6.49 -20.14
C TYR A 171 -7.77 5.20 -20.11
N GLN A 172 -9.01 5.27 -19.61
CA GLN A 172 -9.94 4.14 -19.63
C GLN A 172 -11.04 4.37 -20.66
N LYS A 173 -11.10 3.51 -21.69
CA LYS A 173 -12.19 3.54 -22.67
C LYS A 173 -13.39 2.79 -22.12
N ARG A 174 -14.52 3.49 -21.94
CA ARG A 174 -15.82 2.84 -21.66
C ARG A 174 -16.36 2.20 -22.94
N ILE A 175 -16.61 0.89 -22.90
CA ILE A 175 -17.30 0.18 -23.98
C ILE A 175 -18.77 0.06 -23.57
N GLU A 176 -19.62 0.93 -24.09
CA GLU A 176 -21.07 0.76 -23.96
C GLU A 176 -21.49 -0.44 -24.80
N THR A 177 -21.84 -1.54 -24.14
CA THR A 177 -22.43 -2.68 -24.82
C THR A 177 -23.92 -2.41 -24.99
N THR A 178 -24.30 -1.81 -26.11
CA THR A 178 -25.72 -1.70 -26.48
C THR A 178 -26.21 -3.12 -26.80
N ILE A 179 -26.82 -3.79 -25.82
CA ILE A 179 -27.57 -5.02 -26.10
C ILE A 179 -28.76 -4.60 -26.97
N SER A 180 -28.75 -4.96 -28.25
CA SER A 180 -29.89 -4.74 -29.13
C SER A 180 -31.12 -5.45 -28.54
N SER A 181 -32.26 -4.77 -28.61
CA SER A 181 -33.56 -5.25 -28.12
C SER A 181 -34.01 -6.59 -28.70
N SER A 182 -33.36 -7.10 -29.76
CA SER A 182 -33.63 -8.39 -30.37
C SER A 182 -33.25 -9.60 -29.51
N TRP A 183 -32.35 -9.46 -28.52
CA TRP A 183 -31.92 -10.58 -27.67
C TRP A 183 -32.71 -10.73 -26.37
N LYS A 184 -33.51 -9.72 -25.98
CA LYS A 184 -34.37 -9.80 -24.78
C LYS A 184 -35.52 -10.81 -24.91
N ASN A 185 -35.87 -11.22 -26.14
CA ASN A 185 -36.95 -12.18 -26.39
C ASN A 185 -36.48 -13.65 -26.46
N ALA A 186 -35.18 -13.92 -26.57
CA ALA A 186 -34.66 -15.30 -26.66
C ALA A 186 -34.55 -15.99 -25.28
N LEU A 187 -34.41 -15.23 -24.20
CA LEU A 187 -34.29 -15.77 -22.83
C LEU A 187 -35.63 -15.99 -22.11
N LYS A 188 -36.76 -15.60 -22.72
CA LYS A 188 -38.11 -15.86 -22.17
C LYS A 188 -38.76 -17.15 -22.68
N LEU A 189 -38.17 -17.85 -23.65
CA LEU A 189 -38.81 -18.97 -24.35
C LEU A 189 -38.27 -20.37 -23.99
N THR A 190 -37.33 -20.50 -23.03
CA THR A 190 -36.80 -21.82 -22.61
C THR A 190 -37.11 -22.21 -21.17
N GLY A 191 -37.97 -21.44 -20.47
CA GLY A 191 -38.25 -21.63 -19.04
C GLY A 191 -39.68 -22.07 -18.69
N SER A 192 -40.38 -22.77 -19.59
CA SER A 192 -41.65 -23.42 -19.24
C SER A 192 -41.88 -24.63 -20.14
N LEU A 193 -41.54 -25.82 -19.64
CA LEU A 193 -42.12 -27.11 -20.03
C LEU A 193 -41.73 -28.15 -18.96
N CYS A 194 -42.73 -28.46 -18.13
CA CYS A 194 -42.86 -29.56 -17.17
C CYS A 194 -42.00 -29.55 -15.90
#